data_AF-A0A2V4WT58-F1
#
_entry.id   AF-A0A2V4WT58-F1
#
_cell.length_a   1.000
_cell.length_b   1.000
_cell.length_c   1.000
_cell.angle_alpha   90.00
_cell.angle_beta   90.00
_cell.angle_gamma   90.00
#
_symmetry.space_group_name_H-M   'P 1'
#
loop_
_entity.id
_entity.type
_entity.pdbx_description
1 polymer ?
#
loop_
_entity_poly.entity_id
_entity_poly.type
_entity_poly.pdbx_seq_one_letter_code
_entity_poly.pdbx_strand_id
1 'polypeptide(L)'
;MNSDDNKDISDWYHFQEEICTHFNSLGARAETNVTVNGTRTKHDIDILVKTKFLGQDILWIIEAKKWNHKVNKLHVLALRTIVNDIGADKGFIISDKGFQSGAIEAAKDSNITLNTFNDLIEETKHFIQGEILKSYNKRFDLLETRYWAHSKPIRKKYGLRGEIWDYPVDFSGQFLLKTAHWAIEAAEKNEYPINLETFMVEKQGELIANNFQELINWLNLNLNYMDEKILKAEILMMKNGEFHPELFDRKDSELPIKFLTKYDKIKNKKK
;
A
#
# COMPACT_ATOMS: atom_id res chain seq x y z
N MET A 1 -5.39 22.74 -42.73
CA MET A 1 -5.38 21.99 -41.45
C MET A 1 -6.78 22.06 -40.89
N ASN A 2 -7.44 20.92 -40.76
CA ASN A 2 -8.84 20.84 -40.30
C ASN A 2 -8.92 20.98 -38.77
N SER A 3 -10.06 21.46 -38.27
CA SER A 3 -10.33 21.61 -36.83
C SER A 3 -10.25 20.30 -36.04
N ASP A 4 -10.55 19.17 -36.69
CA ASP A 4 -10.52 17.84 -36.07
C ASP A 4 -9.09 17.33 -35.86
N ASP A 5 -8.16 17.63 -36.79
CA ASP A 5 -6.75 17.24 -36.65
C ASP A 5 -6.08 17.98 -35.49
N ASN A 6 -6.38 19.28 -35.33
CA ASN A 6 -5.88 20.08 -34.19
C ASN A 6 -6.43 19.61 -32.85
N LYS A 7 -7.67 19.08 -32.84
CA LYS A 7 -8.30 18.55 -31.64
C LYS A 7 -7.65 17.24 -31.21
N ASP A 8 -7.43 16.31 -32.14
CA ASP A 8 -6.84 15.00 -31.84
C ASP A 8 -5.39 15.11 -31.33
N ILE A 9 -4.61 16.05 -31.89
CA ILE A 9 -3.26 16.38 -31.40
C ILE A 9 -3.31 16.95 -29.97
N SER A 10 -4.24 17.87 -29.71
CA SER A 10 -4.44 18.44 -28.37
C SER A 10 -4.87 17.37 -27.37
N ASP A 11 -5.79 16.49 -27.77
CA ASP A 11 -6.32 15.43 -26.92
C ASP A 11 -5.24 14.40 -26.58
N TRP A 12 -4.45 13.97 -27.56
CA TRP A 12 -3.32 13.07 -27.32
C TRP A 12 -2.26 13.70 -26.41
N TYR A 13 -1.93 14.98 -26.65
CA TYR A 13 -0.98 15.72 -25.80
C TYR A 13 -1.45 15.75 -24.34
N HIS A 14 -2.73 16.07 -24.09
CA HIS A 14 -3.27 16.03 -22.74
C HIS A 14 -3.16 14.63 -22.10
N PHE A 15 -3.39 13.57 -22.86
CA PHE A 15 -3.33 12.20 -22.35
C PHE A 15 -1.92 11.78 -21.92
N GLN A 16 -0.88 12.13 -22.69
CA GLN A 16 0.50 11.86 -22.24
C GLN A 16 0.88 12.66 -20.98
N GLU A 17 0.41 13.92 -20.86
CA GLU A 17 0.68 14.76 -19.70
C GLU A 17 -0.02 14.24 -18.44
N GLU A 18 -1.22 13.68 -18.56
CA GLU A 18 -1.92 13.01 -17.45
C GLU A 18 -1.14 11.78 -16.95
N ILE A 19 -0.64 10.95 -17.87
CA ILE A 19 0.20 9.79 -17.53
C ILE A 19 1.50 10.24 -16.87
N CYS A 20 2.16 11.26 -17.41
CA CYS A 20 3.38 11.85 -16.84
C CYS A 20 3.14 12.37 -15.41
N THR A 21 2.06 13.11 -15.21
CA THR A 21 1.65 13.65 -13.91
C THR A 21 1.39 12.52 -12.92
N HIS A 22 0.73 11.45 -13.34
CA HIS A 22 0.49 10.27 -12.50
C HIS A 22 1.81 9.68 -11.99
N PHE A 23 2.78 9.38 -12.87
CA PHE A 23 4.08 8.86 -12.43
C PHE A 23 4.85 9.83 -11.52
N ASN A 24 4.81 11.13 -11.80
CA ASN A 24 5.43 12.14 -10.92
C ASN A 24 4.77 12.17 -9.53
N SER A 25 3.45 12.00 -9.46
CA SER A 25 2.71 11.92 -8.18
C SER A 25 3.09 10.71 -7.33
N LEU A 26 3.58 9.64 -7.96
CA LEU A 26 4.09 8.43 -7.31
C LEU A 26 5.55 8.57 -6.85
N GLY A 27 6.17 9.73 -7.05
CA GLY A 27 7.55 10.01 -6.66
C GLY A 27 8.61 9.56 -7.67
N ALA A 28 8.22 9.14 -8.87
CA ALA A 28 9.17 8.95 -9.96
C ALA A 28 9.49 10.31 -10.62
N ARG A 29 10.55 10.38 -11.43
CA ARG A 29 10.83 11.51 -12.31
C ARG A 29 10.37 11.17 -13.72
N ALA A 30 9.25 11.75 -14.14
CA ALA A 30 8.68 11.58 -15.47
C ALA A 30 8.81 12.86 -16.31
N GLU A 31 9.20 12.71 -17.57
CA GLU A 31 9.36 13.80 -18.54
C GLU A 31 8.71 13.39 -19.88
N THR A 32 8.01 14.31 -20.54
CA THR A 32 7.34 14.05 -21.83
C THR A 32 8.19 14.46 -23.03
N ASN A 33 7.90 13.85 -24.19
CA ASN A 33 8.49 14.16 -25.49
C ASN A 33 10.03 14.18 -25.48
N VAL A 34 10.63 13.12 -24.95
CA VAL A 34 12.09 13.04 -24.74
C VAL A 34 12.75 12.21 -25.84
N THR A 35 13.73 12.79 -26.53
CA THR A 35 14.61 12.02 -27.43
C THR A 35 15.72 11.33 -26.64
N VAL A 36 15.79 10.00 -26.75
CA VAL A 36 16.80 9.17 -26.08
C VAL A 36 17.71 8.51 -27.11
N ASN A 37 19.02 8.49 -26.86
CA ASN A 37 19.97 7.76 -27.69
C ASN A 37 19.93 6.27 -27.34
N GLY A 38 19.51 5.43 -28.28
CA GLY A 38 19.73 3.99 -28.22
C GLY A 38 21.07 3.59 -28.83
N THR A 39 21.40 2.30 -28.75
CA THR A 39 22.66 1.78 -29.29
C THR A 39 22.76 1.90 -30.81
N ARG A 40 21.62 1.91 -31.53
CA ARG A 40 21.58 1.95 -33.00
C ARG A 40 21.04 3.26 -33.55
N THR A 41 20.08 3.87 -32.86
CA THR A 41 19.41 5.08 -33.32
C THR A 41 18.88 5.90 -32.15
N LYS A 42 18.45 7.13 -32.44
CA LYS A 42 17.64 7.92 -31.51
C LYS A 42 16.19 7.47 -31.58
N HIS A 43 15.51 7.54 -30.45
CA HIS A 43 14.08 7.27 -30.32
C HIS A 43 13.41 8.42 -29.60
N ASP A 44 12.29 8.89 -30.14
CA ASP A 44 11.43 9.86 -29.46
C ASP A 44 10.44 9.09 -28.60
N ILE A 45 10.47 9.36 -27.30
CA ILE A 45 9.68 8.67 -26.29
C ILE A 45 8.60 9.61 -25.77
N ASP A 46 7.35 9.18 -25.78
CA ASP A 46 6.23 9.98 -25.30
C ASP A 46 6.42 10.37 -23.83
N ILE A 47 6.70 9.41 -22.94
CA ILE A 47 7.08 9.68 -21.54
C ILE A 47 8.29 8.82 -21.13
N LEU A 48 9.34 9.47 -20.61
CA LEU A 48 10.51 8.84 -20.01
C LEU A 48 10.38 8.89 -18.49
N VAL A 49 10.41 7.74 -17.82
CA VAL A 49 10.32 7.64 -16.36
C VAL A 49 11.63 7.11 -15.80
N LYS A 50 12.19 7.86 -14.83
CA LYS A 50 13.38 7.48 -14.07
C LYS A 50 13.01 7.38 -12.61
N THR A 51 13.38 6.27 -11.98
CA THR A 51 13.20 6.07 -10.54
C THR A 51 14.38 5.32 -9.94
N LYS A 52 14.43 5.25 -8.62
CA LYS A 52 15.44 4.47 -7.90
C LYS A 52 14.76 3.42 -7.04
N PHE A 53 15.20 2.18 -7.15
CA PHE A 53 14.77 1.09 -6.28
C PHE A 53 15.99 0.42 -5.66
N LEU A 54 16.03 0.39 -4.31
CA LEU A 54 17.17 -0.15 -3.55
C LEU A 54 18.53 0.41 -4.00
N GLY A 55 18.56 1.70 -4.36
CA GLY A 55 19.77 2.40 -4.83
C GLY A 55 20.13 2.14 -6.29
N GLN A 56 19.40 1.28 -7.01
CA GLN A 56 19.60 1.06 -8.44
C GLN A 56 18.72 2.00 -9.26
N ASP A 57 19.30 2.59 -10.31
CA ASP A 57 18.56 3.38 -11.29
C ASP A 57 17.68 2.45 -12.13
N ILE A 58 16.41 2.80 -12.24
CA ILE A 58 15.42 2.14 -13.08
C ILE A 58 14.97 3.12 -14.15
N LEU A 59 14.96 2.67 -15.40
CA LEU A 59 14.53 3.41 -16.57
C LEU A 59 13.33 2.72 -17.23
N TRP A 60 12.21 3.43 -17.29
CA TRP A 60 11.04 3.00 -18.05
C TRP A 60 10.76 3.97 -19.19
N ILE A 61 10.29 3.43 -20.30
CA ILE A 61 9.77 4.21 -21.43
C ILE A 61 8.29 3.91 -21.60
N ILE A 62 7.49 4.93 -21.86
CA ILE A 62 6.04 4.80 -22.02
C ILE A 62 5.61 5.38 -23.35
N GLU A 63 4.75 4.65 -24.04
CA GLU A 63 4.04 5.05 -25.25
C GLU A 63 2.57 5.32 -24.92
N ALA A 64 2.09 6.52 -25.22
CA ALA A 64 0.72 6.96 -24.98
C ALA A 64 -0.12 6.78 -26.25
N LYS A 65 -1.08 5.86 -26.24
CA LYS A 65 -1.94 5.52 -27.38
C LYS A 65 -3.38 5.96 -27.16
N LYS A 66 -3.66 7.23 -27.44
CA LYS A 66 -5.02 7.82 -27.44
C LYS A 66 -5.72 7.59 -28.79
N TRP A 67 -6.06 6.34 -29.08
CA TRP A 67 -6.74 5.98 -30.34
C TRP A 67 -8.19 5.64 -30.11
N ASN A 68 -9.00 5.74 -31.16
CA ASN A 68 -10.40 5.28 -31.16
C ASN A 68 -10.55 3.75 -31.33
N HIS A 69 -9.45 3.02 -31.49
CA HIS A 69 -9.40 1.58 -31.67
C HIS A 69 -8.31 0.95 -30.81
N LYS A 70 -8.41 -0.37 -30.62
CA LYS A 70 -7.49 -1.13 -29.79
C LYS A 70 -6.09 -1.22 -30.41
N VAL A 71 -5.07 -1.09 -29.57
CA VAL A 71 -3.66 -1.25 -29.97
C VAL A 71 -3.41 -2.69 -30.41
N ASN A 72 -2.74 -2.85 -31.56
CA ASN A 72 -2.41 -4.14 -32.14
C ASN A 72 -1.00 -4.63 -31.74
N LYS A 73 -0.69 -5.88 -32.11
CA LYS A 73 0.58 -6.57 -31.81
C LYS A 73 1.84 -5.83 -32.31
N LEU A 74 1.76 -5.10 -33.42
CA LEU A 74 2.93 -4.46 -34.02
C LEU A 74 3.53 -3.40 -33.09
N HIS A 75 2.70 -2.65 -32.39
CA HIS A 75 3.16 -1.61 -31.45
C HIS A 75 3.90 -2.20 -30.24
N VAL A 76 3.45 -3.37 -29.76
CA VAL A 76 4.14 -4.10 -28.68
C VAL A 76 5.53 -4.56 -29.13
N LEU A 77 5.62 -5.16 -30.32
CA LEU A 77 6.89 -5.62 -30.89
C LEU A 77 7.86 -4.47 -31.20
N ALA A 78 7.33 -3.34 -31.68
CA ALA A 78 8.09 -2.13 -31.93
C ALA A 78 8.66 -1.57 -30.62
N LEU A 79 7.82 -1.35 -29.61
CA LEU A 79 8.27 -0.83 -28.31
C LEU A 79 9.30 -1.75 -27.66
N ARG A 80 9.13 -3.08 -27.73
CA ARG A 80 10.12 -4.04 -27.22
C ARG A 80 11.49 -3.86 -27.86
N THR A 81 11.53 -3.54 -29.16
CA THR A 81 12.78 -3.29 -29.88
C THR A 81 13.44 -2.01 -29.37
N ILE A 82 12.65 -0.97 -29.11
CA ILE A 82 13.11 0.31 -28.55
C ILE A 82 13.64 0.13 -27.12
N VAL A 83 12.90 -0.57 -26.25
CA VAL A 83 13.32 -0.91 -24.88
C VAL A 83 14.70 -1.56 -24.90
N ASN A 84 14.88 -2.56 -25.75
CA ASN A 84 16.15 -3.27 -25.87
C ASN A 84 17.28 -2.41 -26.47
N ASP A 85 16.96 -1.50 -27.40
CA ASP A 85 17.97 -0.62 -28.01
C ASP A 85 18.43 0.49 -27.06
N ILE A 86 17.54 0.98 -26.19
CA ILE A 86 17.85 1.98 -25.15
C ILE A 86 18.49 1.32 -23.93
N GLY A 87 18.18 0.05 -23.66
CA GLY A 87 18.52 -0.61 -22.39
C GLY A 87 17.61 -0.19 -21.24
N ALA A 88 16.34 0.10 -21.54
CA ALA A 88 15.33 0.37 -20.51
C ALA A 88 14.90 -0.93 -19.81
N ASP A 89 14.57 -0.86 -18.52
CA ASP A 89 14.15 -2.01 -17.73
C ASP A 89 12.77 -2.51 -18.16
N LYS A 90 11.86 -1.58 -18.46
CA LYS A 90 10.50 -1.88 -18.93
C LYS A 90 10.01 -0.85 -19.95
N GLY A 91 9.13 -1.31 -20.82
CA GLY A 91 8.30 -0.46 -21.67
C GLY A 91 6.84 -0.55 -21.25
N PHE A 92 6.11 0.56 -21.27
CA PHE A 92 4.67 0.58 -21.06
C PHE A 92 3.98 1.06 -22.32
N ILE A 93 2.88 0.42 -22.69
CA ILE A 93 1.91 1.03 -23.59
C ILE A 93 0.68 1.35 -22.75
N ILE A 94 0.32 2.63 -22.70
CA ILE A 94 -0.88 3.09 -22.03
C ILE A 94 -1.89 3.49 -23.10
N SER A 95 -3.04 2.81 -23.13
CA SER A 95 -4.05 3.01 -24.18
C SER A 95 -5.39 3.47 -23.62
N ASP A 96 -6.06 4.39 -24.31
CA ASP A 96 -7.43 4.79 -23.96
C ASP A 96 -8.46 3.67 -24.22
N LYS A 97 -8.30 2.90 -25.31
CA LYS A 97 -9.26 1.86 -25.74
C LYS A 97 -8.79 0.43 -25.46
N GLY A 98 -7.57 0.27 -24.94
CA GLY A 98 -6.97 -1.02 -24.61
C GLY A 98 -6.42 -1.77 -25.82
N PHE A 99 -6.38 -3.09 -25.73
CA PHE A 99 -5.49 -3.93 -26.56
C PHE A 99 -6.23 -5.07 -27.25
N GLN A 100 -5.75 -5.43 -28.45
CA GLN A 100 -6.16 -6.66 -29.13
C GLN A 100 -5.54 -7.89 -28.45
N SER A 101 -6.15 -9.07 -28.60
CA SER A 101 -5.64 -10.33 -28.00
C SER A 101 -4.19 -10.62 -28.40
N GLY A 102 -3.83 -10.41 -29.67
CA GLY A 102 -2.46 -10.61 -30.15
C GLY A 102 -1.44 -9.61 -29.57
N ALA A 103 -1.88 -8.44 -29.11
CA ALA A 103 -1.00 -7.51 -28.39
C ALA A 103 -0.74 -8.00 -26.96
N ILE A 104 -1.79 -8.45 -26.27
CA ILE A 104 -1.69 -9.05 -24.93
C ILE A 104 -0.77 -10.28 -24.96
N GLU A 105 -0.96 -11.16 -25.94
CA GLU A 105 -0.10 -12.33 -26.13
C GLU A 105 1.37 -11.95 -26.38
N ALA A 106 1.62 -10.89 -27.16
CA ALA A 106 2.98 -10.46 -27.47
C ALA A 106 3.69 -9.76 -26.30
N ALA A 107 2.94 -9.16 -25.38
CA ALA A 107 3.47 -8.54 -24.16
C ALA A 107 3.70 -9.57 -23.04
N LYS A 108 2.96 -10.68 -23.06
CA LYS A 108 3.12 -11.77 -22.11
C LYS A 108 4.57 -12.24 -22.06
N ASP A 109 5.09 -12.43 -20.84
CA ASP A 109 6.45 -12.89 -20.57
C ASP A 109 7.55 -11.99 -21.20
N SER A 110 7.25 -10.71 -21.42
CA SER A 110 8.19 -9.70 -21.91
C SER A 110 8.39 -8.57 -20.89
N ASN A 111 9.32 -7.66 -21.19
CA ASN A 111 9.52 -6.40 -20.48
C ASN A 111 8.51 -5.31 -20.88
N ILE A 112 7.46 -5.65 -21.64
CA ILE A 112 6.39 -4.73 -22.01
C ILE A 112 5.16 -4.96 -21.12
N THR A 113 4.67 -3.88 -20.53
CA THR A 113 3.43 -3.85 -19.76
C THR A 113 2.37 -3.07 -20.52
N LEU A 114 1.14 -3.60 -20.53
CA LEU A 114 0.00 -3.02 -21.24
C LEU A 114 -1.07 -2.65 -20.22
N ASN A 115 -1.46 -1.38 -20.16
CA ASN A 115 -2.54 -0.91 -19.30
C ASN A 115 -3.44 0.06 -20.05
N THR A 116 -4.71 0.14 -19.67
CA THR A 116 -5.42 1.41 -19.85
C THR A 116 -4.97 2.41 -18.78
N PHE A 117 -5.23 3.69 -18.97
CA PHE A 117 -4.86 4.67 -17.95
C PHE A 117 -5.60 4.42 -16.62
N ASN A 118 -6.86 3.98 -16.70
CA ASN A 118 -7.63 3.58 -15.51
C ASN A 118 -7.03 2.34 -14.82
N ASP A 119 -6.60 1.34 -15.58
CA ASP A 119 -5.94 0.15 -15.00
C ASP A 119 -4.66 0.55 -14.26
N LEU A 120 -3.85 1.43 -14.86
CA LEU A 120 -2.62 1.95 -14.24
C LEU A 120 -2.92 2.66 -12.91
N ILE A 121 -3.96 3.50 -12.87
CA ILE A 121 -4.37 4.20 -11.65
C ILE A 121 -4.80 3.21 -10.56
N GLU A 122 -5.65 2.25 -10.88
CA GLU A 122 -6.12 1.28 -9.88
C GLU A 122 -4.99 0.33 -9.41
N GLU A 123 -4.14 -0.16 -10.32
CA GLU A 123 -2.99 -1.01 -9.96
C GLU A 123 -2.01 -0.27 -9.04
N THR A 124 -1.66 0.98 -9.37
CA THR A 124 -0.75 1.79 -8.55
C THR A 124 -1.36 2.16 -7.20
N LYS A 125 -2.66 2.46 -7.15
CA LYS A 125 -3.39 2.67 -5.90
C LYS A 125 -3.36 1.44 -5.00
N HIS A 126 -3.64 0.25 -5.52
CA HIS A 126 -3.57 -1.00 -4.74
C HIS A 126 -2.14 -1.27 -4.23
N PHE A 127 -1.13 -1.03 -5.08
CA PHE A 127 0.27 -1.15 -4.67
C PHE A 127 0.61 -0.20 -3.52
N ILE A 128 0.28 1.08 -3.65
CA ILE A 128 0.52 2.09 -2.59
C ILE A 128 -0.18 1.71 -1.29
N GLN A 129 -1.45 1.31 -1.37
CA GLN A 129 -2.20 0.88 -0.19
C GLN A 129 -1.52 -0.31 0.49
N GLY A 130 -1.06 -1.30 -0.28
CA GLY A 130 -0.31 -2.44 0.23
C GLY A 130 1.01 -2.05 0.92
N GLU A 131 1.80 -1.15 0.31
CA GLU A 131 3.04 -0.66 0.92
C GLU A 131 2.79 0.15 2.20
N ILE A 132 1.74 0.96 2.23
CA ILE A 132 1.31 1.68 3.44
C ILE A 132 0.94 0.68 4.54
N LEU A 133 0.11 -0.34 4.25
CA LEU A 133 -0.26 -1.35 5.25
C LEU A 133 0.95 -2.14 5.77
N LYS A 134 1.92 -2.49 4.91
CA LYS A 134 3.20 -3.08 5.35
C LYS A 134 3.94 -2.20 6.33
N SER A 135 3.93 -0.88 6.14
CA SER A 135 4.56 0.06 7.09
C SER A 135 3.85 0.06 8.44
N TYR A 136 2.52 -0.07 8.46
CA TYR A 136 1.74 -0.22 9.69
C TYR A 136 1.97 -1.55 10.37
N ASN A 137 2.09 -2.66 9.64
CA ASN A 137 2.46 -3.96 10.21
C ASN A 137 3.82 -3.88 10.92
N LYS A 138 4.83 -3.28 10.30
CA LYS A 138 6.13 -3.07 10.96
C LYS A 138 6.02 -2.23 12.23
N ARG A 139 5.23 -1.14 12.21
CA ARG A 139 5.01 -0.32 13.40
C ARG A 139 4.27 -1.10 14.49
N PHE A 140 3.28 -1.89 14.08
CA PHE A 140 2.50 -2.75 14.95
C PHE A 140 3.39 -3.78 15.65
N ASP A 141 4.29 -4.44 14.94
CA ASP A 141 5.22 -5.43 15.51
C ASP A 141 6.11 -4.83 16.61
N LEU A 142 6.62 -3.61 16.40
CA LEU A 142 7.40 -2.88 17.38
C LEU A 142 6.57 -2.53 18.63
N LEU A 143 5.35 -2.03 18.42
CA LEU A 143 4.41 -1.68 19.49
C LEU A 143 3.98 -2.91 20.29
N GLU A 144 3.66 -4.01 19.60
CA GLU A 144 3.26 -5.26 20.20
C GLU A 144 4.41 -5.86 21.03
N THR A 145 5.63 -5.86 20.48
CA THR A 145 6.83 -6.30 21.21
C THR A 145 7.02 -5.51 22.50
N ARG A 146 6.96 -4.18 22.44
CA ARG A 146 7.09 -3.30 23.62
C ARG A 146 5.96 -3.52 24.63
N TYR A 147 4.73 -3.67 24.15
CA TYR A 147 3.57 -3.96 25.01
C TYR A 147 3.75 -5.27 25.77
N TRP A 148 4.13 -6.35 25.07
CA TRP A 148 4.28 -7.67 25.69
C TRP A 148 5.61 -7.89 26.42
N ALA A 149 6.57 -6.98 26.32
CA ALA A 149 7.78 -7.00 27.15
C ALA A 149 7.46 -6.83 28.63
N HIS A 150 6.29 -6.27 28.95
CA HIS A 150 5.79 -6.14 30.31
C HIS A 150 4.91 -7.32 30.70
N SER A 151 5.15 -7.90 31.87
CA SER A 151 4.34 -8.99 32.40
C SER A 151 2.85 -8.60 32.49
N LYS A 152 1.95 -9.59 32.44
CA LYS A 152 0.51 -9.33 32.54
C LYS A 152 0.15 -8.54 33.83
N PRO A 153 0.67 -8.89 35.03
CA PRO A 153 0.42 -8.11 36.24
C PRO A 153 0.89 -6.65 36.16
N ILE A 154 2.06 -6.39 35.59
CA ILE A 154 2.60 -5.03 35.41
C ILE A 154 1.68 -4.23 34.48
N ARG A 155 1.28 -4.79 33.32
CA ARG A 155 0.35 -4.09 32.42
C ARG A 155 -1.00 -3.77 33.05
N LYS A 156 -1.52 -4.64 33.92
CA LYS A 156 -2.74 -4.34 34.69
C LYS A 156 -2.51 -3.19 35.67
N LYS A 157 -1.45 -3.29 36.48
CA LYS A 157 -1.11 -2.31 37.52
C LYS A 157 -0.99 -0.88 36.95
N TYR A 158 -0.44 -0.75 35.75
CA TYR A 158 -0.21 0.53 35.08
C TYR A 158 -1.27 0.89 34.02
N GLY A 159 -2.45 0.24 34.05
CA GLY A 159 -3.59 0.63 33.22
C GLY A 159 -3.42 0.37 31.71
N LEU A 160 -2.47 -0.49 31.31
CA LEU A 160 -2.29 -0.92 29.91
C LEU A 160 -3.19 -2.10 29.53
N ARG A 161 -3.82 -2.74 30.51
CA ARG A 161 -4.65 -3.93 30.32
C ARG A 161 -5.83 -3.94 31.29
N GLY A 162 -7.00 -3.53 30.81
CA GLY A 162 -8.28 -3.92 31.40
C GLY A 162 -8.75 -5.29 30.90
N GLU A 163 -9.58 -5.95 31.70
CA GLU A 163 -10.20 -7.23 31.39
C GLU A 163 -11.72 -7.11 31.28
N ILE A 164 -12.37 -8.03 30.57
CA ILE A 164 -13.79 -7.91 30.24
C ILE A 164 -14.72 -7.90 31.46
N TRP A 165 -14.27 -8.44 32.59
CA TRP A 165 -14.99 -8.41 33.87
C TRP A 165 -14.83 -7.09 34.63
N ASP A 166 -13.93 -6.20 34.19
CA ASP A 166 -13.76 -4.85 34.72
C ASP A 166 -14.74 -3.86 34.07
N TYR A 167 -15.90 -4.33 33.59
CA TYR A 167 -16.81 -3.52 32.80
C TYR A 167 -17.40 -2.33 33.61
N PRO A 168 -17.32 -1.09 33.10
CA PRO A 168 -16.80 -0.72 31.79
C PRO A 168 -15.25 -0.69 31.76
N VAL A 169 -14.67 -1.30 30.73
CA VAL A 169 -13.21 -1.33 30.56
C VAL A 169 -12.75 0.03 30.06
N ASP A 170 -12.03 0.80 30.88
CA ASP A 170 -11.51 2.10 30.48
C ASP A 170 -10.59 2.00 29.26
N PHE A 171 -9.52 1.19 29.38
CA PHE A 171 -8.55 0.95 28.32
C PHE A 171 -7.97 -0.47 28.39
N SER A 172 -7.70 -1.04 27.22
CA SER A 172 -6.96 -2.29 27.08
C SER A 172 -6.17 -2.29 25.78
N GLY A 173 -4.84 -2.17 25.91
CA GLY A 173 -3.94 -2.23 24.77
C GLY A 173 -4.09 -3.55 23.99
N GLN A 174 -4.45 -4.65 24.66
CA GLN A 174 -4.72 -5.91 23.98
C GLN A 174 -5.93 -5.81 23.02
N PHE A 175 -7.02 -5.18 23.44
CA PHE A 175 -8.20 -5.04 22.58
C PHE A 175 -7.91 -4.11 21.42
N LEU A 176 -7.21 -3.01 21.67
CA LEU A 176 -6.80 -2.08 20.63
C LEU A 176 -5.90 -2.74 19.58
N LEU A 177 -4.85 -3.44 20.01
CA LEU A 177 -3.94 -4.14 19.11
C LEU A 177 -4.67 -5.23 18.31
N LYS A 178 -5.59 -5.96 18.94
CA LYS A 178 -6.41 -6.97 18.24
C LYS A 178 -7.28 -6.34 17.14
N THR A 179 -7.97 -5.23 17.45
CA THR A 179 -8.80 -4.54 16.47
C THR A 179 -7.95 -3.99 15.32
N ALA A 180 -6.80 -3.40 15.62
CA ALA A 180 -5.87 -2.89 14.60
C ALA A 180 -5.37 -4.00 13.66
N HIS A 181 -4.95 -5.14 14.20
CA HIS A 181 -4.51 -6.29 13.40
C HIS A 181 -5.61 -6.79 12.47
N TRP A 182 -6.83 -7.01 13.00
CA TRP A 182 -7.96 -7.44 12.19
C TRP A 182 -8.32 -6.42 11.10
N ALA A 183 -8.27 -5.13 11.41
CA ALA A 183 -8.54 -4.07 10.44
C ALA A 183 -7.52 -4.03 9.30
N ILE A 184 -6.23 -4.27 9.60
CA ILE A 184 -5.19 -4.39 8.56
C ILE A 184 -5.45 -5.62 7.69
N GLU A 185 -5.73 -6.80 8.27
CA GLU A 185 -6.03 -8.01 7.51
C GLU A 185 -7.26 -7.86 6.60
N ALA A 186 -8.30 -7.15 7.06
CA ALA A 186 -9.48 -6.86 6.25
C ALA A 186 -9.15 -5.91 5.08
N ALA A 187 -8.34 -4.87 5.34
CA ALA A 187 -7.91 -3.94 4.30
C ALA A 187 -7.02 -4.58 3.23
N GLU A 188 -6.13 -5.50 3.61
CA GLU A 188 -5.31 -6.28 2.66
C GLU A 188 -6.18 -7.13 1.73
N LYS A 189 -7.36 -7.54 2.18
CA LYS A 189 -8.37 -8.26 1.38
C LYS A 189 -9.35 -7.32 0.68
N ASN A 190 -9.18 -6.01 0.83
CA ASN A 190 -10.07 -4.96 0.33
C ASN A 190 -11.52 -5.10 0.85
N GLU A 191 -11.68 -5.59 2.09
CA GLU A 191 -12.97 -5.83 2.75
C GLU A 191 -13.40 -4.58 3.53
N TYR A 192 -14.23 -3.74 2.91
CA TYR A 192 -14.86 -2.57 3.54
C TYR A 192 -16.39 -2.68 3.53
N PRO A 193 -17.12 -2.09 4.49
CA PRO A 193 -16.62 -1.32 5.63
C PRO A 193 -16.05 -2.19 6.75
N ILE A 194 -15.08 -1.66 7.51
CA ILE A 194 -14.42 -2.33 8.63
C ILE A 194 -15.00 -1.80 9.94
N ASN A 195 -15.45 -2.70 10.83
CA ASN A 195 -15.87 -2.35 12.18
C ASN A 195 -14.62 -2.13 13.06
N LEU A 196 -14.54 -0.99 13.74
CA LEU A 196 -13.39 -0.59 14.55
C LEU A 196 -13.76 -0.45 16.04
N GLU A 197 -14.93 -0.95 16.44
CA GLU A 197 -15.38 -0.95 17.82
C GLU A 197 -14.48 -1.82 18.70
N THR A 198 -14.01 -1.24 19.81
CA THR A 198 -13.13 -1.88 20.80
C THR A 198 -13.85 -2.21 22.11
N PHE A 199 -15.08 -1.69 22.29
CA PHE A 199 -15.91 -1.78 23.50
C PHE A 199 -15.27 -1.19 24.76
N MET A 200 -14.24 -0.35 24.60
CA MET A 200 -13.59 0.39 25.69
C MET A 200 -14.29 1.74 25.93
N VAL A 201 -14.12 2.34 27.10
CA VAL A 201 -14.60 3.72 27.35
C VAL A 201 -13.74 4.72 26.58
N GLU A 202 -12.42 4.56 26.65
CA GLU A 202 -11.48 5.40 25.92
C GLU A 202 -11.39 4.93 24.46
N LYS A 203 -11.79 5.79 23.52
CA LYS A 203 -11.74 5.52 22.08
C LYS A 203 -11.16 6.72 21.33
N GLN A 204 -10.53 6.44 20.20
CA GLN A 204 -10.04 7.47 19.28
C GLN A 204 -10.59 7.19 17.87
N GLY A 205 -11.07 8.23 17.21
CA GLY A 205 -11.60 8.14 15.84
C GLY A 205 -12.96 7.46 15.74
N GLU A 206 -13.33 7.16 14.49
CA GLU A 206 -14.63 6.58 14.14
C GLU A 206 -14.71 5.08 14.46
N LEU A 207 -15.93 4.57 14.65
CA LEU A 207 -16.19 3.15 14.93
C LEU A 207 -16.27 2.29 13.67
N ILE A 208 -16.29 2.91 12.49
CA ILE A 208 -16.37 2.24 11.19
C ILE A 208 -15.43 2.98 10.23
N ALA A 209 -14.64 2.24 9.47
CA ALA A 209 -13.93 2.78 8.31
C ALA A 209 -14.57 2.26 7.02
N ASN A 210 -15.08 3.17 6.19
CA ASN A 210 -15.72 2.85 4.92
C ASN A 210 -14.74 2.73 3.75
N ASN A 211 -13.53 3.24 3.91
CA ASN A 211 -12.49 3.25 2.90
C ASN A 211 -11.10 3.24 3.54
N PHE A 212 -10.08 3.12 2.68
CA PHE A 212 -8.68 3.09 3.09
C PHE A 212 -8.26 4.34 3.89
N GLN A 213 -8.67 5.53 3.47
CA GLN A 213 -8.26 6.77 4.13
C GLN A 213 -8.81 6.85 5.57
N GLU A 214 -10.07 6.47 5.77
CA GLU A 214 -10.69 6.41 7.10
C GLU A 214 -9.96 5.40 8.01
N LEU A 215 -9.57 4.25 7.47
CA LEU A 215 -8.76 3.27 8.21
C LEU A 215 -7.39 3.85 8.59
N ILE A 216 -6.68 4.48 7.66
CA ILE A 216 -5.36 5.09 7.93
C ILE A 216 -5.46 6.14 9.02
N ASN A 217 -6.52 6.96 9.01
CA ASN A 217 -6.76 7.95 10.06
C ASN A 217 -6.95 7.25 11.42
N TRP A 218 -7.77 6.21 11.47
CA TRP A 218 -7.99 5.45 12.69
C TRP A 218 -6.72 4.78 13.21
N LEU A 219 -5.93 4.13 12.34
CA LEU A 219 -4.65 3.50 12.69
C LEU A 219 -3.67 4.53 13.27
N ASN A 220 -3.55 5.71 12.64
CA ASN A 220 -2.68 6.76 13.14
C ASN A 220 -3.08 7.22 14.55
N LEU A 221 -4.35 7.53 14.76
CA LEU A 221 -4.86 7.98 16.06
C LEU A 221 -4.62 6.93 17.15
N ASN A 222 -4.99 5.68 16.87
CA ASN A 222 -4.97 4.63 17.88
C ASN A 222 -3.57 4.08 18.15
N LEU A 223 -2.70 3.97 17.15
CA LEU A 223 -1.31 3.56 17.38
C LEU A 223 -0.52 4.65 18.12
N ASN A 224 -0.76 5.94 17.83
CA ASN A 224 -0.19 7.04 18.62
C ASN A 224 -0.70 7.02 20.06
N TYR A 225 -1.99 6.75 20.27
CA TYR A 225 -2.58 6.64 21.59
C TYR A 225 -2.00 5.46 22.39
N MET A 226 -1.79 4.33 21.73
CA MET A 226 -1.12 3.16 22.31
C MET A 226 0.31 3.49 22.74
N ASP A 227 1.09 4.15 21.88
CA ASP A 227 2.45 4.62 22.19
C ASP A 227 2.45 5.53 23.43
N GLU A 228 1.52 6.49 23.50
CA GLU A 228 1.39 7.42 24.64
C GLU A 228 1.06 6.69 25.94
N LYS A 229 0.12 5.73 25.90
CA LYS A 229 -0.25 4.92 27.06
C LYS A 229 0.92 4.09 27.56
N ILE A 230 1.63 3.40 26.66
CA ILE A 230 2.83 2.63 27.01
C ILE A 230 3.89 3.55 27.62
N LEU A 231 4.19 4.68 26.98
CA LEU A 231 5.20 5.62 27.47
C LEU A 231 4.89 6.13 28.88
N LYS A 232 3.64 6.54 29.13
CA LYS A 232 3.19 6.98 30.47
C LYS A 232 3.33 5.88 31.51
N ALA A 233 2.92 4.66 31.17
CA ALA A 233 3.03 3.50 32.04
C ALA A 233 4.50 3.21 32.38
N GLU A 234 5.39 3.22 31.38
CA GLU A 234 6.82 2.96 31.58
C GLU A 234 7.50 4.03 32.43
N ILE A 235 7.15 5.32 32.27
CA ILE A 235 7.63 6.39 33.16
C ILE A 235 7.24 6.11 34.61
N LEU A 236 6.01 5.64 34.86
CA LEU A 236 5.56 5.30 36.21
C LEU A 236 6.25 4.04 36.74
N MET A 237 6.46 3.02 35.90
CA MET A 237 7.23 1.82 36.24
C MET A 237 8.66 2.20 36.67
N MET A 238 9.33 3.09 35.94
CA MET A 238 10.67 3.57 36.27
C MET A 238 10.69 4.29 37.61
N LYS A 239 9.74 5.20 37.86
CA LYS A 239 9.61 5.91 39.15
C LYS A 239 9.42 4.96 40.33
N ASN A 240 8.78 3.82 40.11
CA ASN A 240 8.49 2.83 41.14
C ASN A 240 9.54 1.69 41.22
N GLY A 241 10.58 1.71 40.39
CA GLY A 241 11.58 0.63 40.34
C GLY A 241 11.07 -0.70 39.76
N GLU A 242 9.99 -0.66 38.96
CA GLU A 242 9.30 -1.83 38.40
C GLU A 242 9.45 -1.96 36.88
N PHE A 243 10.29 -1.14 36.27
CA PHE A 243 10.58 -1.21 34.83
C PHE A 243 11.60 -2.32 34.55
N HIS A 244 11.10 -3.53 34.30
CA HIS A 244 11.88 -4.73 33.99
C HIS A 244 11.35 -5.38 32.71
N PRO A 245 11.51 -4.77 31.53
CA PRO A 245 11.00 -5.31 30.28
C PRO A 245 11.78 -6.57 29.86
N GLU A 246 11.05 -7.60 29.46
CA GLU A 246 11.61 -8.82 28.86
C GLU A 246 11.50 -8.74 27.33
N LEU A 247 12.56 -8.28 26.69
CA LEU A 247 12.65 -8.21 25.23
C LEU A 247 13.08 -9.56 24.67
N PHE A 248 12.21 -10.21 23.92
CA PHE A 248 12.54 -11.38 23.11
C PHE A 248 12.33 -11.05 21.64
N ASP A 249 13.22 -11.52 20.78
CA ASP A 249 13.01 -11.58 19.33
C ASP A 249 11.94 -12.64 19.05
N ARG A 250 10.67 -12.25 19.20
CA ARG A 250 9.53 -13.14 18.97
C ARG A 250 9.43 -13.35 17.47
N LYS A 251 10.06 -14.41 16.96
CA LYS A 251 9.80 -14.93 15.61
C LYS A 251 8.29 -15.03 15.43
N ASP A 252 7.75 -14.65 14.27
CA ASP A 252 6.31 -14.60 13.92
C ASP A 252 5.47 -15.79 14.44
N SER A 253 6.08 -16.96 14.61
CA SER A 253 5.47 -18.17 15.17
C SER A 253 5.10 -18.11 16.67
N GLU A 254 5.62 -17.15 17.43
CA GLU A 254 5.40 -16.96 18.87
C GLU A 254 4.43 -15.81 19.20
N LEU A 255 3.92 -15.12 18.19
CA LEU A 255 2.84 -14.15 18.38
C LEU A 255 1.62 -14.87 18.99
N PRO A 256 0.97 -14.28 20.01
CA PRO A 256 -0.22 -14.85 20.64
C PRO A 256 -1.44 -14.92 19.71
N ILE A 257 -1.28 -14.61 18.41
CA ILE A 257 -2.25 -14.88 17.33
C ILE A 257 -2.68 -16.37 17.36
N LYS A 258 -1.76 -17.31 17.65
CA LYS A 258 -2.13 -18.75 17.76
C LYS A 258 -2.98 -19.10 18.98
N PHE A 259 -2.97 -18.29 20.06
CA PHE A 259 -3.92 -18.46 21.17
C PHE A 259 -5.31 -17.89 20.86
N LEU A 260 -5.41 -16.97 19.90
CA LEU A 260 -6.65 -16.28 19.53
C LEU A 260 -7.49 -17.03 18.48
N THR A 261 -6.86 -17.80 17.58
CA THR A 261 -7.59 -18.63 16.59
C THR A 261 -8.40 -19.78 17.20
N LYS A 262 -8.16 -20.14 18.48
CA LYS A 262 -8.95 -21.16 19.18
C LYS A 262 -10.32 -20.65 19.61
N TYR A 263 -10.50 -19.34 19.79
CA TYR A 263 -11.79 -18.73 20.17
C TYR A 263 -12.77 -18.67 19.00
N ASP A 264 -12.30 -18.53 17.75
CA ASP A 264 -13.18 -18.55 16.57
C ASP A 264 -13.64 -19.96 16.19
N LYS A 265 -12.86 -21.00 16.54
CA LYS A 265 -13.30 -22.40 16.38
C LYS A 265 -14.40 -22.83 17.37
N ILE A 266 -14.63 -22.08 18.45
CA ILE A 266 -15.68 -22.40 19.44
C ILE A 266 -17.05 -21.82 19.01
N LYS A 267 -17.09 -20.76 18.19
CA LYS A 267 -18.35 -20.22 17.65
C LYS A 267 -18.92 -21.04 16.48
N ASN A 268 -18.10 -21.77 15.72
CA ASN A 268 -18.54 -22.61 14.60
C ASN A 268 -18.86 -24.08 14.97
N LYS A 269 -18.98 -24.41 16.26
CA LYS A 269 -19.42 -25.75 16.73
C LYS A 269 -20.78 -25.77 17.44
N LYS A 270 -21.51 -24.65 17.39
CA LYS A 270 -22.92 -24.59 17.83
C LYS A 270 -23.80 -24.10 16.68
N LYS A 271 -23.90 -24.92 15.65
CA LYS A 271 -25.06 -25.05 14.76
C LYS A 271 -25.22 -26.51 14.43
#